data_AF-A0A933U297-F1
#
_entry.id   AF-A0A933U297-F1
#
_cell.length_a   1.000
_cell.length_b   1.000
_cell.length_c   1.000
_cell.angle_alpha   90.00
_cell.angle_beta   90.00
_cell.angle_gamma   90.00
#
_symmetry.space_group_name_H-M   'P 1'
#
loop_
_entity.id
_entity.type
_entity.pdbx_description
1 polymer ?
#
loop_
_entity_poly.entity_id
_entity_poly.type
_entity_poly.pdbx_seq_one_letter_code
_entity_poly.pdbx_strand_id
1 'polypeptide(L)'
;MQRFVLLLTLTLLTALRATPAAAQTTFSSVHPIFQAKCGACHVNGGAGGFNIGHPNPNSAYMQSQQPSYYSPGNTKAYASLVRILDGTMPLGAGCTGDPNQDAGNAACLTASEEALITAWINDGQLPPIVPSATLFCPGDGSVAPCPCGNSGATGNGCANSVFAAGGALASAGTPRVSTDNVVLTATNLSGTTCVFFQGDAQQPPAIVDDGLGCVTGSIVRLGTHFLSGGTGTYPEAGDATLSVRGAVPTVGGTRYYQCFYRNASLTFCPPSTSNRTNGVRLVWAP
;
A
#
# COMPACT_ATOMS: atom_id res chain seq x y z
N MET A 1 11.25 -56.43 -40.36
CA MET A 1 11.51 -55.90 -39.00
C MET A 1 12.08 -54.50 -39.17
N GLN A 2 11.20 -53.50 -39.14
CA GLN A 2 11.44 -52.11 -39.55
C GLN A 2 11.80 -51.32 -38.29
N ARG A 3 13.07 -50.91 -38.16
CA ARG A 3 13.54 -50.13 -37.01
C ARG A 3 13.20 -48.65 -37.24
N PHE A 4 12.24 -48.15 -36.47
CA PHE A 4 11.88 -46.74 -36.37
C PHE A 4 13.07 -45.91 -35.86
N VAL A 5 13.51 -44.92 -36.64
CA VAL A 5 14.42 -43.86 -36.22
C VAL A 5 13.56 -42.70 -35.71
N LEU A 6 13.53 -42.49 -34.40
CA LEU A 6 12.82 -41.37 -33.77
C LEU A 6 13.73 -40.15 -33.77
N LEU A 7 13.53 -39.21 -34.70
CA LEU A 7 14.14 -37.87 -34.63
C LEU A 7 13.45 -37.06 -33.53
N LEU A 8 14.14 -36.87 -32.41
CA LEU A 8 13.71 -35.95 -31.35
C LEU A 8 14.24 -34.54 -31.69
N THR A 9 13.39 -33.68 -32.24
CA THR A 9 13.71 -32.27 -32.45
C THR A 9 13.66 -31.52 -31.11
N LEU A 10 14.84 -31.15 -30.61
CA LEU A 10 15.01 -30.37 -29.39
C LEU A 10 14.68 -28.89 -29.68
N THR A 11 13.42 -28.49 -29.51
CA THR A 11 13.03 -27.08 -29.45
C THR A 11 13.49 -26.50 -28.12
N LEU A 12 14.58 -25.73 -28.17
CA LEU A 12 15.11 -24.97 -27.04
C LEU A 12 14.17 -23.78 -26.75
N LEU A 13 13.15 -24.00 -25.93
CA LEU A 13 12.39 -22.91 -25.31
C LEU A 13 13.29 -22.28 -24.22
N THR A 14 14.00 -21.21 -24.57
CA THR A 14 14.54 -20.27 -23.57
C THR A 14 13.37 -19.62 -22.85
N ALA A 15 12.99 -20.18 -21.70
CA ALA A 15 12.17 -19.50 -20.73
C ALA A 15 12.95 -18.27 -20.24
N LEU A 16 12.61 -17.10 -20.76
CA LEU A 16 13.01 -15.83 -20.20
C LEU A 16 12.37 -15.77 -18.80
N ARG A 17 13.11 -16.19 -17.77
CA ARG A 17 12.75 -15.90 -16.39
C ARG A 17 12.83 -14.39 -16.25
N ALA A 18 11.70 -13.70 -16.36
CA ALA A 18 11.57 -12.37 -15.83
C ALA A 18 11.89 -12.49 -14.34
N THR A 19 13.06 -12.01 -13.94
CA THR A 19 13.36 -11.74 -12.53
C THR A 19 12.22 -10.83 -12.06
N PRO A 20 11.47 -11.18 -11.01
CA PRO A 20 10.53 -10.22 -10.44
C PRO A 20 11.35 -8.97 -10.13
N ALA A 21 10.90 -7.81 -10.60
CA ALA A 21 11.49 -6.54 -10.19
C ALA A 21 11.58 -6.59 -8.67
N ALA A 22 12.80 -6.62 -8.13
CA ALA A 22 12.99 -6.59 -6.69
C ALA A 22 12.16 -5.40 -6.16
N ALA A 23 11.37 -5.62 -5.12
CA ALA A 23 10.50 -4.59 -4.56
C ALA A 23 11.38 -3.36 -4.26
N GLN A 24 11.21 -2.30 -5.04
CA GLN A 24 12.13 -1.17 -4.98
C GLN A 24 11.99 -0.47 -3.62
N THR A 25 13.12 -0.13 -3.04
CA THR A 25 13.24 0.50 -1.74
C THR A 25 12.95 1.99 -1.88
N THR A 26 12.01 2.51 -1.10
CA THR A 26 11.62 3.93 -1.12
C THR A 26 12.14 4.67 0.11
N PHE A 27 12.17 6.00 0.07
CA PHE A 27 12.62 6.78 1.23
C PHE A 27 11.82 6.48 2.50
N SER A 28 10.55 6.07 2.36
CA SER A 28 9.71 5.68 3.50
C SER A 28 10.27 4.50 4.30
N SER A 29 11.05 3.61 3.69
CA SER A 29 11.66 2.48 4.38
C SER A 29 12.96 2.82 5.13
N VAL A 30 13.66 3.86 4.70
CA VAL A 30 14.95 4.28 5.27
C VAL A 30 14.83 5.51 6.18
N HIS A 31 13.77 6.29 6.04
CA HIS A 31 13.51 7.48 6.85
C HIS A 31 13.51 7.20 8.37
N PRO A 32 12.89 6.10 8.87
CA PRO A 32 12.96 5.77 10.29
C PRO A 32 14.40 5.51 10.77
N ILE A 33 15.25 4.92 9.93
CA ILE A 33 16.67 4.67 10.22
C ILE A 33 17.39 6.01 10.35
N PHE A 34 17.23 6.91 9.37
CA PHE A 34 17.84 8.24 9.41
C PHE A 34 17.35 9.06 10.60
N GLN A 35 16.07 8.98 10.94
CA GLN A 35 15.53 9.67 12.11
C GLN A 35 16.15 9.13 13.42
N ALA A 36 16.26 7.81 13.56
CA ALA A 36 16.81 7.18 14.76
C ALA A 36 18.33 7.40 14.92
N LYS A 37 19.09 7.25 13.83
CA LYS A 37 20.56 7.19 13.85
C LYS A 37 21.21 8.54 13.54
N CYS A 38 20.54 9.39 12.76
CA CYS A 38 21.09 10.68 12.33
C CYS A 38 20.32 11.87 12.92
N GLY A 39 19.12 11.66 13.46
CA GLY A 39 18.22 12.73 13.91
C GLY A 39 18.79 13.61 15.03
N ALA A 40 19.67 13.10 15.89
CA ALA A 40 20.29 13.91 16.93
C ALA A 40 21.13 15.08 16.36
N CYS A 41 21.72 14.90 15.17
CA CYS A 41 22.63 15.88 14.56
C CYS A 41 22.08 16.48 13.25
N HIS A 42 21.16 15.79 12.56
CA HIS A 42 20.71 16.10 11.20
C HIS A 42 19.20 16.43 11.12
N VAL A 43 18.68 17.23 12.05
CA VAL A 43 17.25 17.66 12.06
C VAL A 43 17.04 19.12 11.69
N ASN A 44 17.81 20.05 12.25
CA ASN A 44 17.72 21.48 11.98
C ASN A 44 19.12 22.11 12.13
N GLY A 45 19.64 22.74 11.07
CA GLY A 45 20.93 23.44 11.13
C GLY A 45 22.10 22.54 11.50
N GLY A 46 22.00 21.23 11.24
CA GLY A 46 23.07 20.27 11.50
C GLY A 46 24.38 20.69 10.83
N ALA A 47 25.52 20.22 11.35
CA ALA A 47 26.83 20.52 10.77
C ALA A 47 26.82 20.23 9.25
N GLY A 48 27.00 21.27 8.42
CA GLY A 48 26.97 21.17 6.96
C GLY A 48 25.59 21.26 6.28
N GLY A 49 24.51 21.59 7.01
CA GLY A 49 23.20 21.91 6.43
C GLY A 49 22.52 20.73 5.72
N PHE A 50 22.70 19.51 6.23
CA PHE A 50 22.08 18.31 5.70
C PHE A 50 21.11 17.71 6.73
N ASN A 51 19.81 17.96 6.58
CA ASN A 51 18.81 17.57 7.58
C ASN A 51 18.09 16.26 7.22
N ILE A 52 18.83 15.17 7.00
CA ILE A 52 18.24 13.87 6.60
C ILE A 52 17.47 13.15 7.72
N GLY A 53 17.74 13.49 8.98
CA GLY A 53 17.01 12.97 10.15
C GLY A 53 15.75 13.76 10.49
N HIS A 54 15.34 14.75 9.66
CA HIS A 54 14.18 15.59 9.93
C HIS A 54 12.88 14.76 10.07
N PRO A 55 11.98 15.06 11.03
CA PRO A 55 10.78 14.24 11.28
C PRO A 55 9.79 14.16 10.12
N ASN A 56 9.71 15.20 9.29
CA ASN A 56 8.93 15.16 8.06
C ASN A 56 9.71 14.43 6.95
N PRO A 57 9.21 13.29 6.43
CA PRO A 57 9.91 12.48 5.43
C PRO A 57 10.09 13.21 4.09
N ASN A 58 9.15 14.08 3.70
CA ASN A 58 9.28 14.85 2.46
C ASN A 58 10.40 15.89 2.59
N SER A 59 10.46 16.59 3.73
CA SER A 59 11.55 17.55 3.99
C SER A 59 12.92 16.86 4.04
N ALA A 60 13.02 15.72 4.73
CA ALA A 60 14.25 14.93 4.81
C ALA A 60 14.69 14.39 3.43
N TYR A 61 13.74 13.88 2.65
CA TYR A 61 13.99 13.44 1.28
C TYR A 61 14.50 14.58 0.39
N MET A 62 13.87 15.76 0.45
CA MET A 62 14.34 16.92 -0.33
C MET A 62 15.78 17.32 0.03
N GLN A 63 16.19 17.15 1.28
CA GLN A 63 17.58 17.36 1.71
C GLN A 63 18.52 16.30 1.15
N SER A 64 18.09 15.05 1.10
CA SER A 64 18.87 13.93 0.55
C SER A 64 19.17 14.11 -0.93
N GLN A 65 18.25 14.73 -1.68
CA GLN A 65 18.38 15.01 -3.12
C GLN A 65 19.29 16.20 -3.46
N GLN A 66 19.72 16.99 -2.48
CA GLN A 66 20.59 18.14 -2.75
C GLN A 66 21.99 17.70 -3.23
N PRO A 67 22.70 18.51 -4.01
CA PRO A 67 24.10 18.23 -4.38
C PRO A 67 25.01 18.11 -3.16
N SER A 68 25.93 17.16 -3.20
CA SER A 68 26.95 16.99 -2.17
C SER A 68 28.22 17.80 -2.47
N TYR A 69 28.72 18.51 -1.46
CA TYR A 69 30.06 19.10 -1.52
C TYR A 69 31.17 18.07 -1.26
N TYR A 70 30.86 17.00 -0.52
CA TYR A 70 31.81 15.94 -0.15
C TYR A 70 32.06 14.97 -1.30
N SER A 71 31.02 14.70 -2.10
CA SER A 71 31.10 13.84 -3.27
C SER A 71 30.57 14.61 -4.49
N PRO A 72 31.42 15.41 -5.16
CA PRO A 72 31.01 16.21 -6.31
C PRO A 72 30.37 15.36 -7.41
N GLY A 73 29.24 15.83 -7.95
CA GLY A 73 28.45 15.10 -8.94
C GLY A 73 27.43 14.11 -8.36
N ASN A 74 27.43 13.89 -7.04
CA ASN A 74 26.49 13.01 -6.37
C ASN A 74 25.55 13.77 -5.42
N THR A 75 24.47 13.11 -4.98
CA THR A 75 23.53 13.65 -3.98
C THR A 75 24.12 13.57 -2.57
N LYS A 76 23.59 14.37 -1.64
CA LYS A 76 23.93 14.29 -0.21
C LYS A 76 23.61 12.91 0.38
N ALA A 77 22.55 12.24 -0.09
CA ALA A 77 22.25 10.88 0.36
C ALA A 77 23.32 9.87 -0.05
N TYR A 78 23.76 9.89 -1.31
CA TYR A 78 24.86 9.04 -1.76
C TYR A 78 26.12 9.30 -0.94
N ALA A 79 26.47 10.58 -0.77
CA ALA A 79 27.62 10.97 0.04
C ALA A 79 27.50 10.54 1.51
N SER A 80 26.28 10.50 2.08
CA SER A 80 26.08 10.00 3.43
C SER A 80 26.38 8.51 3.57
N LEU A 81 26.01 7.69 2.58
CA LEU A 81 26.36 6.27 2.59
C LEU A 81 27.88 6.09 2.49
N VAL A 82 28.56 6.84 1.63
CA VAL A 82 30.03 6.81 1.55
C VAL A 82 30.65 7.08 2.92
N ARG A 83 30.16 8.11 3.63
CA ARG A 83 30.65 8.47 4.97
C ARG A 83 30.30 7.46 6.07
N ILE A 84 29.22 6.70 5.89
CA ILE A 84 28.85 5.62 6.80
C ILE A 84 29.82 4.44 6.60
N LEU A 85 30.03 4.04 5.34
CA LEU A 85 30.87 2.90 4.97
C LEU A 85 32.37 3.14 5.21
N ASP A 86 32.82 4.40 5.22
CA ASP A 86 34.20 4.76 5.57
C ASP A 86 34.43 5.02 7.08
N GLY A 87 33.38 4.83 7.90
CA GLY A 87 33.42 5.00 9.36
C GLY A 87 33.50 6.47 9.83
N THR A 88 33.47 7.45 8.92
CA THR A 88 33.54 8.87 9.30
C THR A 88 32.23 9.42 9.84
N MET A 89 31.12 8.68 9.70
CA MET A 89 29.81 8.99 10.27
C MET A 89 29.19 7.78 10.97
N PRO A 90 28.62 7.97 12.18
CA PRO A 90 28.53 9.23 12.93
C PRO A 90 29.89 9.68 13.52
N LEU A 91 30.20 10.98 13.42
CA LEU A 91 31.49 11.51 13.88
C LEU A 91 31.70 11.26 15.38
N GLY A 92 32.83 10.64 15.72
CA GLY A 92 33.20 10.37 17.12
C GLY A 92 32.42 9.23 17.78
N ALA A 93 31.54 8.53 17.05
CA ALA A 93 30.79 7.39 17.57
C ALA A 93 31.60 6.08 17.56
N GLY A 94 32.78 6.06 16.92
CA GLY A 94 33.64 4.89 16.84
C GLY A 94 33.13 3.80 15.90
N CYS A 95 32.26 4.14 14.93
CA CYS A 95 31.80 3.20 13.91
C CYS A 95 32.89 3.01 12.85
N THR A 96 33.06 1.78 12.39
CA THR A 96 34.07 1.38 11.40
C THR A 96 33.52 1.39 9.98
N GLY A 97 32.19 1.31 9.83
CA GLY A 97 31.52 1.10 8.55
C GLY A 97 31.36 -0.38 8.18
N ASP A 98 31.81 -1.30 9.06
CA ASP A 98 31.48 -2.73 8.99
C ASP A 98 30.52 -3.08 10.14
N PRO A 99 29.23 -3.34 9.84
CA PRO A 99 28.24 -3.66 10.86
C PRO A 99 28.56 -4.89 11.72
N ASN A 100 29.45 -5.79 11.26
CA ASN A 100 29.89 -6.95 12.05
C ASN A 100 30.88 -6.54 13.15
N GLN A 101 31.74 -5.57 12.86
CA GLN A 101 32.71 -5.03 13.82
C GLN A 101 32.06 -4.02 14.76
N ASP A 102 31.03 -3.33 14.28
CA ASP A 102 30.27 -2.35 15.05
C ASP A 102 29.18 -2.98 15.93
N ALA A 103 29.12 -4.32 15.99
CA ALA A 103 28.13 -5.06 16.75
C ALA A 103 28.15 -4.67 18.24
N GLY A 104 27.00 -4.21 18.75
CA GLY A 104 26.84 -3.75 20.14
C GLY A 104 27.01 -2.25 20.33
N ASN A 105 27.46 -1.50 19.32
CA ASN A 105 27.44 -0.04 19.36
C ASN A 105 26.09 0.49 18.82
N ALA A 106 25.22 0.94 19.73
CA ALA A 106 23.88 1.41 19.38
C ALA A 106 23.87 2.65 18.45
N ALA A 107 24.98 3.40 18.39
CA ALA A 107 25.11 4.54 17.49
C ALA A 107 25.35 4.13 16.03
N CYS A 108 25.93 2.96 15.78
CA CYS A 108 26.24 2.46 14.44
C CYS A 108 25.02 1.80 13.79
N LEU A 109 25.03 1.66 12.47
CA LEU A 109 24.02 0.92 11.76
C LEU A 109 24.20 -0.59 11.97
N THR A 110 23.10 -1.29 12.09
CA THR A 110 23.07 -2.74 11.93
C THR A 110 23.21 -3.13 10.45
N ALA A 111 23.59 -4.37 10.18
CA ALA A 111 23.73 -4.89 8.80
C ALA A 111 22.44 -4.71 7.98
N SER A 112 21.28 -4.91 8.60
CA SER A 112 19.97 -4.72 7.95
C SER A 112 19.67 -3.25 7.63
N GLU A 113 20.04 -2.33 8.53
CA GLU A 113 19.80 -0.90 8.32
C GLU A 113 20.69 -0.35 7.19
N GLU A 114 21.97 -0.72 7.20
CA GLU A 114 22.91 -0.35 6.14
C GLU A 114 22.52 -0.93 4.79
N ALA A 115 22.09 -2.20 4.75
CA ALA A 115 21.59 -2.84 3.53
C ALA A 115 20.36 -2.12 2.96
N LEU A 116 19.42 -1.67 3.81
CA LEU A 116 18.25 -0.91 3.38
C LEU A 116 18.63 0.47 2.79
N ILE A 117 19.54 1.20 3.43
CA ILE A 117 20.03 2.48 2.91
C ILE A 117 20.74 2.29 1.57
N THR A 118 21.58 1.25 1.48
CA THR A 118 22.29 0.87 0.24
C THR A 118 21.32 0.51 -0.87
N ALA A 119 20.30 -0.29 -0.58
CA ALA A 119 19.27 -0.65 -1.54
C ALA A 119 18.51 0.58 -2.05
N TRP A 120 18.08 1.48 -1.16
CA TRP A 120 17.41 2.73 -1.56
C TRP A 120 18.27 3.61 -2.47
N ILE A 121 19.57 3.72 -2.20
CA ILE A 121 20.49 4.47 -3.06
C ILE A 121 20.64 3.81 -4.43
N ASN A 122 20.79 2.48 -4.47
CA ASN A 122 20.91 1.70 -5.71
C ASN A 122 19.61 1.68 -6.54
N ASP A 123 18.45 1.76 -5.88
CA ASP A 123 17.13 1.85 -6.51
C ASP A 123 16.83 3.25 -7.06
N GLY A 124 17.80 4.16 -7.06
CA GLY A 124 17.67 5.51 -7.61
C GLY A 124 17.06 6.51 -6.65
N GLN A 125 17.17 6.28 -5.34
CA GLN A 125 16.70 7.17 -4.28
C GLN A 125 15.21 7.51 -4.43
N LEU A 126 14.35 6.51 -4.55
CA LEU A 126 12.91 6.73 -4.77
C LEU A 126 12.27 7.56 -3.64
N PRO A 127 11.28 8.42 -3.97
CA PRO A 127 10.64 9.33 -3.02
C PRO A 127 9.82 8.60 -1.94
N PRO A 128 9.40 9.29 -0.87
CA PRO A 128 8.51 8.72 0.13
C PRO A 128 7.16 8.32 -0.47
N ILE A 129 6.60 7.21 0.00
CA ILE A 129 5.20 6.84 -0.25
C ILE A 129 4.29 7.83 0.48
N VAL A 130 3.41 8.47 -0.28
CA VAL A 130 2.40 9.40 0.26
C VAL A 130 1.09 8.64 0.49
N PRO A 131 0.61 8.54 1.74
CA PRO A 131 -0.70 7.97 2.04
C PRO A 131 -1.80 8.65 1.22
N SER A 132 -2.64 7.87 0.57
CA SER A 132 -3.76 8.42 -0.22
C SER A 132 -4.95 7.48 -0.26
N ALA A 133 -6.13 8.07 -0.49
CA ALA A 133 -7.40 7.37 -0.68
C ALA A 133 -8.06 7.84 -1.97
N THR A 134 -8.55 6.91 -2.78
CA THR A 134 -9.26 7.22 -4.03
C THR A 134 -10.44 6.27 -4.21
N LEU A 135 -11.56 6.80 -4.68
CA LEU A 135 -12.71 5.97 -5.05
C LEU A 135 -12.44 5.26 -6.38
N PHE A 136 -12.96 4.06 -6.51
CA PHE A 136 -12.94 3.29 -7.77
C PHE A 136 -14.17 2.38 -7.83
N CYS A 137 -14.32 1.62 -8.92
CA CYS A 137 -15.46 0.71 -9.10
C CYS A 137 -16.84 1.39 -8.97
N PRO A 138 -17.09 2.55 -9.62
CA PRO A 138 -18.40 3.16 -9.55
C PRO A 138 -19.43 2.29 -10.30
N GLY A 139 -20.62 2.17 -9.72
CA GLY A 139 -21.82 1.60 -10.33
C GLY A 139 -22.78 2.69 -10.80
N ASP A 140 -22.28 3.85 -11.22
CA ASP A 140 -23.07 4.97 -11.75
C ASP A 140 -23.28 4.90 -13.27
N GLY A 141 -22.76 3.85 -13.92
CA GLY A 141 -22.83 3.66 -15.37
C GLY A 141 -21.73 4.36 -16.16
N SER A 142 -20.83 5.13 -15.51
CA SER A 142 -19.75 5.85 -16.20
C SER A 142 -18.62 4.94 -16.73
N VAL A 143 -18.39 3.81 -16.06
CA VAL A 143 -17.33 2.85 -16.41
C VAL A 143 -17.91 1.54 -16.97
N ALA A 144 -18.94 1.01 -16.32
CA ALA A 144 -19.63 -0.20 -16.76
C ALA A 144 -21.12 -0.12 -16.37
N PRO A 145 -22.03 -0.70 -17.17
CA PRO A 145 -23.45 -0.73 -16.83
C PRO A 145 -23.71 -1.67 -15.64
N CYS A 146 -24.63 -1.27 -14.77
CA CYS A 146 -25.15 -2.16 -13.73
C CYS A 146 -26.07 -3.22 -14.35
N PRO A 147 -26.07 -4.46 -13.81
CA PRO A 147 -26.65 -5.64 -14.45
C PRO A 147 -28.15 -5.54 -14.75
N CYS A 148 -28.90 -4.78 -13.97
CA CYS A 148 -30.35 -4.61 -14.11
C CYS A 148 -30.75 -3.19 -14.56
N GLY A 149 -29.82 -2.43 -15.16
CA GLY A 149 -30.04 -1.01 -15.47
C GLY A 149 -30.17 -0.14 -14.20
N ASN A 150 -29.73 -0.67 -13.06
CA ASN A 150 -29.83 -0.08 -11.73
C ASN A 150 -28.59 0.78 -11.41
N SER A 151 -28.26 1.74 -12.27
CA SER A 151 -27.16 2.68 -12.00
C SER A 151 -27.43 3.49 -10.73
N GLY A 152 -26.42 3.60 -9.87
CA GLY A 152 -26.44 4.45 -8.67
C GLY A 152 -26.07 5.90 -8.95
N ALA A 153 -25.91 6.68 -7.88
CA ALA A 153 -25.42 8.05 -7.94
C ALA A 153 -23.90 8.07 -8.23
N THR A 154 -23.40 9.20 -8.73
CA THR A 154 -21.97 9.37 -9.07
C THR A 154 -21.05 8.97 -7.92
N GLY A 155 -20.10 8.07 -8.21
CA GLY A 155 -19.12 7.58 -7.23
C GLY A 155 -19.63 6.50 -6.27
N ASN A 156 -20.91 6.13 -6.31
CA ASN A 156 -21.48 5.03 -5.53
C ASN A 156 -21.46 3.72 -6.31
N GLY A 157 -21.80 2.60 -5.66
CA GLY A 157 -22.10 1.33 -6.31
C GLY A 157 -23.46 1.36 -7.03
N CYS A 158 -23.84 0.23 -7.61
CA CYS A 158 -25.16 0.09 -8.24
C CYS A 158 -26.29 0.31 -7.22
N ALA A 159 -27.41 0.86 -7.68
CA ALA A 159 -28.62 1.04 -6.89
C ALA A 159 -29.09 -0.30 -6.29
N ASN A 160 -29.71 -0.24 -5.11
CA ASN A 160 -30.30 -1.41 -4.45
C ASN A 160 -31.80 -1.20 -4.19
N SER A 161 -32.47 -2.21 -3.65
CA SER A 161 -33.94 -2.22 -3.49
C SER A 161 -34.50 -1.16 -2.53
N VAL A 162 -33.63 -0.52 -1.73
CA VAL A 162 -34.02 0.52 -0.77
C VAL A 162 -33.49 1.89 -1.18
N PHE A 163 -32.26 1.94 -1.73
CA PHE A 163 -31.56 3.18 -2.03
C PHE A 163 -31.21 3.26 -3.53
N ALA A 164 -31.93 4.12 -4.25
CA ALA A 164 -31.68 4.40 -5.67
C ALA A 164 -30.30 5.02 -5.93
N ALA A 165 -29.70 5.67 -4.92
CA ALA A 165 -28.34 6.21 -5.02
C ALA A 165 -27.26 5.12 -4.99
N GLY A 166 -27.59 3.88 -4.63
CA GLY A 166 -26.61 2.80 -4.46
C GLY A 166 -25.76 2.91 -3.19
N GLY A 167 -25.18 1.78 -2.80
CA GLY A 167 -24.31 1.70 -1.63
C GLY A 167 -23.00 2.46 -1.84
N ALA A 168 -22.60 3.30 -0.88
CA ALA A 168 -21.38 4.09 -0.96
C ALA A 168 -20.37 3.64 0.10
N LEU A 169 -19.11 3.44 -0.29
CA LEU A 169 -17.99 3.19 0.61
C LEU A 169 -17.04 4.39 0.57
N ALA A 170 -16.75 4.93 1.75
CA ALA A 170 -15.79 5.99 1.96
C ALA A 170 -14.78 5.58 3.04
N SER A 171 -13.65 6.27 3.07
CA SER A 171 -12.62 6.13 4.10
C SER A 171 -12.29 7.48 4.74
N ALA A 172 -12.04 7.48 6.05
CA ALA A 172 -11.44 8.59 6.78
C ALA A 172 -10.16 8.12 7.50
N GLY A 173 -9.29 9.06 7.90
CA GLY A 173 -8.00 8.75 8.51
C GLY A 173 -6.83 8.75 7.51
N THR A 174 -5.64 8.38 7.97
CA THR A 174 -4.41 8.34 7.17
C THR A 174 -3.90 6.90 7.08
N PRO A 175 -3.78 6.31 5.88
CA PRO A 175 -3.29 4.94 5.73
C PRO A 175 -1.78 4.85 5.98
N ARG A 176 -1.40 4.72 7.26
CA ARG A 176 -0.04 4.41 7.73
C ARG A 176 -0.08 3.14 8.55
N VAL A 177 0.81 2.20 8.30
CA VAL A 177 0.77 0.89 8.96
C VAL A 177 1.14 1.02 10.44
N SER A 178 2.16 1.83 10.75
CA SER A 178 2.64 2.11 12.12
C SER A 178 1.65 2.87 13.01
N THR A 179 0.73 3.63 12.42
CA THR A 179 -0.21 4.52 13.12
C THR A 179 -1.59 4.48 12.47
N ASP A 180 -2.06 3.27 12.19
CA ASP A 180 -3.32 3.06 11.48
C ASP A 180 -4.51 3.60 12.28
N ASN A 181 -5.16 4.61 11.72
CA ASN A 181 -6.40 5.19 12.21
C ASN A 181 -7.48 5.24 11.11
N VAL A 182 -7.34 4.44 10.06
CA VAL A 182 -8.28 4.44 8.95
C VAL A 182 -9.59 3.80 9.37
N VAL A 183 -10.69 4.45 9.01
CA VAL A 183 -12.05 3.93 9.19
C VAL A 183 -12.76 3.92 7.84
N LEU A 184 -13.30 2.76 7.48
CA LEU A 184 -14.20 2.58 6.35
C LEU A 184 -15.64 2.75 6.83
N THR A 185 -16.41 3.57 6.12
CA THR A 185 -17.85 3.73 6.37
C THR A 185 -18.60 3.42 5.09
N ALA A 186 -19.54 2.48 5.18
CA ALA A 186 -20.41 2.11 4.09
C ALA A 186 -21.84 2.58 4.39
N THR A 187 -22.45 3.36 3.50
CA THR A 187 -23.80 3.94 3.66
C THR A 187 -24.73 3.49 2.53
N ASN A 188 -26.03 3.76 2.69
CA ASN A 188 -27.08 3.40 1.73
C ASN A 188 -27.15 1.89 1.46
N LEU A 189 -26.91 1.06 2.48
CA LEU A 189 -26.93 -0.38 2.37
C LEU A 189 -28.30 -0.93 2.74
N SER A 190 -28.83 -1.86 1.94
CA SER A 190 -30.00 -2.66 2.29
C SER A 190 -29.61 -3.85 3.19
N GLY A 191 -30.62 -4.50 3.77
CA GLY A 191 -30.42 -5.63 4.69
C GLY A 191 -30.04 -5.20 6.11
N THR A 192 -29.48 -6.13 6.88
CA THR A 192 -29.17 -5.95 8.32
C THR A 192 -27.69 -6.01 8.64
N THR A 193 -26.88 -6.54 7.74
CA THR A 193 -25.43 -6.71 7.94
C THR A 193 -24.67 -6.43 6.66
N CYS A 194 -23.43 -5.99 6.81
CA CYS A 194 -22.49 -5.89 5.71
C CYS A 194 -21.16 -6.60 6.02
N VAL A 195 -20.40 -6.91 4.98
CA VAL A 195 -19.08 -7.53 5.05
C VAL A 195 -18.09 -6.62 4.36
N PHE A 196 -17.15 -6.08 5.13
CA PHE A 196 -15.99 -5.39 4.59
C PHE A 196 -14.94 -6.40 4.19
N PHE A 197 -14.35 -6.22 3.02
CA PHE A 197 -13.27 -7.06 2.54
C PHE A 197 -12.22 -6.25 1.81
N GLN A 198 -11.01 -6.77 1.85
CA GLN A 198 -9.82 -6.22 1.23
C GLN A 198 -9.31 -7.17 0.14
N GLY A 199 -8.71 -6.63 -0.91
CA GLY A 199 -7.83 -7.34 -1.84
C GLY A 199 -6.50 -6.61 -2.03
N ASP A 200 -5.52 -7.30 -2.59
CA ASP A 200 -4.22 -6.74 -2.98
C ASP A 200 -4.15 -6.36 -4.46
N ALA A 201 -5.20 -6.62 -5.23
CA ALA A 201 -5.32 -6.24 -6.63
C ALA A 201 -6.73 -5.72 -6.97
N GLN A 202 -6.84 -5.05 -8.13
CA GLN A 202 -8.11 -4.68 -8.74
C GLN A 202 -8.26 -5.29 -10.14
N GLN A 203 -9.50 -5.46 -10.57
CA GLN A 203 -9.88 -5.90 -11.92
C GLN A 203 -10.86 -4.90 -12.55
N PRO A 204 -11.05 -4.93 -13.88
CA PRO A 204 -12.17 -4.24 -14.52
C PRO A 204 -13.50 -4.64 -13.86
N PRO A 205 -14.50 -3.74 -13.81
CA PRO A 205 -15.77 -4.06 -13.16
C PRO A 205 -16.40 -5.34 -13.72
N ALA A 206 -16.55 -6.33 -12.84
CA ALA A 206 -17.29 -7.55 -13.14
C ALA A 206 -18.67 -7.46 -12.51
N ILE A 207 -19.69 -7.92 -13.24
CA ILE A 207 -21.03 -8.09 -12.66
C ILE A 207 -20.95 -9.13 -11.56
N VAL A 208 -21.36 -8.74 -10.35
CA VAL A 208 -21.51 -9.67 -9.24
C VAL A 208 -22.79 -9.34 -8.49
N ASP A 209 -23.76 -10.23 -8.61
CA ASP A 209 -25.13 -10.08 -8.11
C ASP A 209 -25.79 -8.81 -8.69
N ASP A 210 -26.38 -7.96 -7.85
CA ASP A 210 -27.03 -6.70 -8.28
C ASP A 210 -26.03 -5.58 -8.60
N GLY A 211 -24.73 -5.82 -8.40
CA GLY A 211 -23.71 -4.79 -8.39
C GLY A 211 -22.46 -5.13 -9.18
N LEU A 212 -21.41 -4.36 -8.94
CA LEU A 212 -20.10 -4.52 -9.57
C LEU A 212 -19.04 -4.89 -8.52
N GLY A 213 -18.22 -5.88 -8.86
CA GLY A 213 -17.04 -6.27 -8.09
C GLY A 213 -15.76 -5.91 -8.86
N CYS A 214 -14.85 -5.19 -8.20
CA CYS A 214 -13.57 -4.80 -8.78
C CYS A 214 -12.37 -5.17 -7.90
N VAL A 215 -12.58 -5.60 -6.66
CA VAL A 215 -11.50 -6.09 -5.78
C VAL A 215 -11.18 -7.55 -6.14
N THR A 216 -9.89 -7.87 -6.27
CA THR A 216 -9.40 -9.21 -6.62
C THR A 216 -8.08 -9.53 -5.92
N GLY A 217 -7.43 -10.63 -6.32
CA GLY A 217 -6.18 -11.12 -5.76
C GLY A 217 -6.40 -11.86 -4.44
N SER A 218 -5.52 -11.64 -3.46
CA SER A 218 -5.64 -12.25 -2.14
C SER A 218 -6.72 -11.53 -1.33
N ILE A 219 -7.90 -12.13 -1.25
CA ILE A 219 -9.03 -11.55 -0.54
C ILE A 219 -8.97 -11.85 0.97
N VAL A 220 -9.04 -10.80 1.78
CA VAL A 220 -9.15 -10.87 3.24
C VAL A 220 -10.52 -10.35 3.66
N ARG A 221 -11.26 -11.17 4.40
CA ARG A 221 -12.50 -10.76 5.05
C ARG A 221 -12.18 -10.00 6.33
N LEU A 222 -12.44 -8.69 6.33
CA LEU A 222 -12.13 -7.82 7.47
C LEU A 222 -13.08 -8.08 8.63
N GLY A 223 -14.39 -7.94 8.40
CA GLY A 223 -15.39 -8.06 9.45
C GLY A 223 -16.82 -8.17 8.93
N THR A 224 -17.75 -8.48 9.84
CA THR A 224 -19.20 -8.35 9.60
C THR A 224 -19.79 -7.42 10.62
N HIS A 225 -20.48 -6.40 10.14
CA HIS A 225 -21.04 -5.36 10.99
C HIS A 225 -22.53 -5.29 10.78
N PHE A 226 -23.25 -5.01 11.86
CA PHE A 226 -24.67 -4.72 11.80
C PHE A 226 -24.87 -3.32 11.24
N LEU A 227 -25.93 -3.16 10.46
CA LEU A 227 -26.29 -1.88 9.87
C LEU A 227 -27.16 -1.09 10.84
N SER A 228 -26.81 0.18 11.05
CA SER A 228 -27.66 1.18 11.70
C SER A 228 -28.11 2.18 10.65
N GLY A 229 -29.41 2.23 10.35
CA GLY A 229 -29.95 3.14 9.32
C GLY A 229 -29.33 2.94 7.93
N GLY A 230 -28.97 1.70 7.57
CA GLY A 230 -28.29 1.40 6.30
C GLY A 230 -26.80 1.80 6.27
N THR A 231 -26.21 2.07 7.43
CA THR A 231 -24.78 2.39 7.59
C THR A 231 -24.07 1.32 8.39
N GLY A 232 -22.88 0.92 7.95
CA GLY A 232 -21.94 0.09 8.71
C GLY A 232 -20.54 0.70 8.67
N THR A 233 -19.73 0.37 9.67
CA THR A 233 -18.39 0.93 9.83
C THR A 233 -17.38 -0.18 10.18
N TYR A 234 -16.13 -0.02 9.76
CA TYR A 234 -15.01 -0.86 10.19
C TYR A 234 -13.70 -0.04 10.21
N PRO A 235 -12.87 -0.10 11.26
CA PRO A 235 -13.08 -0.84 12.49
C PRO A 235 -14.04 -0.12 13.45
N GLU A 236 -14.72 -0.88 14.29
CA GLU A 236 -15.47 -0.41 15.47
C GLU A 236 -14.69 -0.75 16.75
N ALA A 237 -15.21 -0.32 17.91
CA ALA A 237 -14.58 -0.62 19.19
C ALA A 237 -14.48 -2.14 19.41
N GLY A 238 -13.26 -2.64 19.60
CA GLY A 238 -12.98 -4.08 19.75
C GLY A 238 -12.46 -4.76 18.49
N ASP A 239 -12.57 -4.10 17.32
CA ASP A 239 -11.94 -4.60 16.10
C ASP A 239 -10.45 -4.32 16.05
N ALA A 240 -9.72 -5.20 15.36
CA ALA A 240 -8.38 -4.88 14.90
C ALA A 240 -8.44 -3.77 13.83
N THR A 241 -7.43 -2.91 13.79
CA THR A 241 -7.32 -1.87 12.75
C THR A 241 -7.21 -2.50 11.36
N LEU A 242 -7.45 -1.71 10.31
CA LEU A 242 -7.41 -2.19 8.91
C LEU A 242 -6.07 -2.84 8.57
N SER A 243 -4.96 -2.20 8.93
CA SER A 243 -3.61 -2.66 8.64
C SER A 243 -3.31 -3.99 9.32
N VAL A 244 -3.74 -4.15 10.57
CA VAL A 244 -3.56 -5.37 11.36
C VAL A 244 -4.45 -6.50 10.82
N ARG A 245 -5.75 -6.25 10.64
CA ARG A 245 -6.68 -7.28 10.15
C ARG A 245 -6.41 -7.67 8.71
N GLY A 246 -6.08 -6.70 7.88
CA GLY A 246 -5.77 -6.85 6.46
C GLY A 246 -4.35 -7.35 6.18
N ALA A 247 -3.54 -7.58 7.22
CA ALA A 247 -2.13 -7.98 7.12
C ALA A 247 -1.36 -7.12 6.11
N VAL A 248 -1.50 -5.79 6.22
CA VAL A 248 -0.77 -4.85 5.36
C VAL A 248 0.71 -4.90 5.73
N PRO A 249 1.64 -5.12 4.77
CA PRO A 249 3.06 -5.17 5.05
C PRO A 249 3.54 -3.90 5.76
N THR A 250 4.50 -4.01 6.67
CA THR A 250 5.06 -2.87 7.43
C THR A 250 5.69 -1.82 6.53
N VAL A 251 6.12 -2.20 5.33
CA VAL A 251 6.64 -1.28 4.30
C VAL A 251 5.54 -0.51 3.55
N GLY A 252 4.26 -0.77 3.87
CA GLY A 252 3.12 -0.21 3.17
C GLY A 252 2.73 -1.01 1.93
N GLY A 253 1.98 -0.37 1.03
CA GLY A 253 1.50 -0.97 -0.21
C GLY A 253 0.09 -0.52 -0.59
N THR A 254 -0.37 -0.91 -1.77
CA THR A 254 -1.73 -0.59 -2.21
C THR A 254 -2.69 -1.71 -1.80
N ARG A 255 -3.85 -1.32 -1.26
CA ARG A 255 -4.95 -2.22 -0.91
C ARG A 255 -6.27 -1.67 -1.41
N TYR A 256 -7.17 -2.58 -1.77
CA TYR A 256 -8.46 -2.28 -2.37
C TYR A 256 -9.57 -2.82 -1.50
N TYR A 257 -10.59 -2.00 -1.22
CA TYR A 257 -11.65 -2.32 -0.29
C TYR A 257 -13.00 -2.17 -0.97
N GLN A 258 -13.91 -3.11 -0.71
CA GLN A 258 -15.32 -3.02 -1.07
C GLN A 258 -16.17 -3.57 0.09
N CYS A 259 -17.44 -3.21 0.10
CA CYS A 259 -18.40 -3.70 1.08
C CYS A 259 -19.51 -4.47 0.37
N PHE A 260 -19.73 -5.71 0.81
CA PHE A 260 -20.81 -6.58 0.37
C PHE A 260 -21.98 -6.48 1.36
N TYR A 261 -23.21 -6.48 0.87
CA TYR A 261 -24.41 -6.46 1.71
C TYR A 261 -25.56 -7.23 1.05
N ARG A 262 -26.55 -7.61 1.86
CA ARG A 262 -27.73 -8.35 1.39
C ARG A 262 -28.72 -7.42 0.71
N ASN A 263 -29.24 -7.83 -0.44
CA ASN A 263 -30.27 -7.14 -1.21
C ASN A 263 -31.29 -8.14 -1.80
N ALA A 264 -31.86 -8.99 -0.95
CA ALA A 264 -32.78 -10.05 -1.38
C ALA A 264 -34.20 -9.50 -1.66
N SER A 265 -34.37 -8.82 -2.80
CA SER A 265 -35.67 -8.33 -3.27
C SER A 265 -36.11 -9.10 -4.51
N LEU A 266 -37.32 -9.67 -4.45
CA LEU A 266 -37.91 -10.42 -5.56
C LEU A 266 -38.30 -9.55 -6.77
N THR A 267 -38.33 -8.22 -6.60
CA THR A 267 -38.83 -7.27 -7.62
C THR A 267 -37.76 -6.31 -8.15
N PHE A 268 -36.55 -6.29 -7.59
CA PHE A 268 -35.54 -5.29 -7.96
C PHE A 268 -34.57 -5.79 -9.05
N CYS A 269 -33.94 -6.93 -8.84
CA CYS A 269 -32.97 -7.52 -9.78
C CYS A 269 -32.88 -9.05 -9.58
N PRO A 270 -34.00 -9.79 -9.69
CA PRO A 270 -33.98 -11.24 -9.48
C PRO A 270 -33.10 -11.94 -10.52
N PRO A 271 -32.41 -13.04 -10.16
CA PRO A 271 -32.52 -13.80 -8.91
C PRO A 271 -31.49 -13.41 -7.83
N SER A 272 -30.73 -12.33 -8.05
CA SER A 272 -29.65 -11.90 -7.17
C SER A 272 -30.16 -11.51 -5.78
N THR A 273 -29.31 -11.68 -4.75
CA THR A 273 -29.70 -11.47 -3.34
C THR A 273 -28.73 -10.59 -2.57
N SER A 274 -27.83 -9.93 -3.28
CA SER A 274 -26.75 -9.12 -2.72
C SER A 274 -26.32 -8.04 -3.67
N ASN A 275 -25.66 -7.04 -3.11
CA ASN A 275 -25.10 -5.94 -3.87
C ASN A 275 -23.76 -5.52 -3.24
N ARG A 276 -23.02 -4.67 -3.94
CA ARG A 276 -21.70 -4.16 -3.54
C ARG A 276 -21.69 -2.64 -3.63
N THR A 277 -20.93 -2.02 -2.74
CA THR A 277 -20.62 -0.60 -2.83
C THR A 277 -19.66 -0.32 -3.98
N ASN A 278 -19.38 0.96 -4.26
CA ASN A 278 -18.12 1.32 -4.90
C ASN A 278 -16.93 0.82 -4.07
N GLY A 279 -15.74 0.93 -4.66
CA GLY A 279 -14.49 0.60 -4.00
C GLY A 279 -13.74 1.82 -3.48
N VAL A 280 -12.89 1.58 -2.48
CA VAL A 280 -11.85 2.51 -2.01
C VAL A 280 -10.49 1.87 -2.22
N ARG A 281 -9.59 2.57 -2.93
CA ARG A 281 -8.16 2.22 -3.03
C ARG A 281 -7.39 3.05 -2.03
N LEU A 282 -6.66 2.40 -1.13
CA LEU A 282 -5.74 3.03 -0.20
C LEU A 282 -4.30 2.71 -0.57
N VAL A 283 -3.45 3.74 -0.61
CA VAL A 283 -2.00 3.61 -0.65
C VAL A 283 -1.50 3.74 0.78
N TRP A 284 -1.02 2.65 1.36
CA TRP A 284 -0.45 2.61 2.70
C TRP A 284 1.01 3.01 2.67
N ALA A 285 1.39 3.95 3.53
CA ALA A 285 2.80 4.16 3.88
C ALA A 285 3.15 3.33 5.13
N PRO A 286 4.44 3.12 5.41
CA PRO A 286 4.91 2.60 6.69
C PRO A 286 4.34 3.37 7.89
#